data_AF-A0A8S1DNR9-F1
#
_entry.id   AF-A0A8S1DNR9-F1
#
_cell.length_a   1.000
_cell.length_b   1.000
_cell.length_c   1.000
_cell.angle_alpha   90.00
_cell.angle_beta   90.00
_cell.angle_gamma   90.00
#
_symmetry.space_group_name_H-M   'P 1'
#
loop_
_entity.id
_entity.type
_entity.pdbx_description
1 polymer ?
#
loop_
_entity_poly.entity_id
_entity_poly.type
_entity_poly.pdbx_seq_one_letter_code
_entity_poly.pdbx_strand_id
1 'polypeptide(L)'
;MCTTGLNLKLTENGEVWTASEYVPYRAEEITIPPDVTPEHIPTNIVDYSAAEQTEEQLIEEVNKADVICVVYSVENEESLDQVRVHWLPLLRHCQNSSNTRPVILVGNKADLIEWSTLQTSSLFMEEFPEIEAWLECSARSLFNISEMFYHAQKAVLHPVGPLYSLEDQELTFACEEALIRIFKICDVDNDELLSDREFNAFQMHCFNEPLHPTTIQSLKSIIDNSISNGLRNNCITKSGFLFLHCTFIRRGRSETTWTVLRKFGYDDALELSDDYLFPKIRIPTGASTELSLRGQHFLSTLFVKYDKDGDGALNPEELQELFSICPKQAWDGLAQQGVKNTPQGWITMQGFMSQWALITLLSVNTTLEYLAYFGYPYLEGESQSNAISVTRERQLDWLKKQSSRTVYECAVIGAKGCGKTAFCRAMLNHSLSDTNHPPCLSTPSWYACTLQVYGQDKVLVLRDVDLESTSTPLTAADLRGDVTCLTYNHSDPSSFEYVARIFLKYFVDCKEPVLMVACKGDLPKAKQDYLLQPAAFCQKHRLPPPHMFTAMDQPVEKEIYLKLATMAAFPRFQAAWVLFYKTRHLRDLKLLREITASWWKTSITLAIAAALGLFLMRCLKPQSA
;
A
#
# COMPACT_ATOMS: atom_id res chain seq x y z
N MET A 1 -39.86 3.20 13.88
CA MET A 1 -40.66 4.19 14.62
C MET A 1 -40.22 5.57 14.15
N CYS A 2 -40.78 6.08 13.06
CA CYS A 2 -40.44 7.40 12.53
C CYS A 2 -41.58 8.36 12.87
N THR A 3 -41.43 9.03 13.99
CA THR A 3 -42.24 10.19 14.37
C THR A 3 -41.88 11.36 13.47
N THR A 4 -42.85 11.78 12.67
CA THR A 4 -43.17 13.16 12.28
C THR A 4 -42.37 14.24 13.02
N GLY A 5 -41.67 15.11 12.28
CA GLY A 5 -40.99 16.24 12.91
C GLY A 5 -40.07 17.09 12.03
N LEU A 6 -40.45 17.44 10.80
CA LEU A 6 -39.91 18.65 10.17
C LEU A 6 -40.60 19.87 10.82
N ASN A 7 -40.22 20.15 12.07
CA ASN A 7 -40.53 21.42 12.73
C ASN A 7 -39.50 22.45 12.24
N LEU A 8 -39.76 23.04 11.07
CA LEU A 8 -39.24 24.37 10.78
C LEU A 8 -39.75 25.28 11.89
N LYS A 9 -38.84 25.87 12.67
CA LYS A 9 -39.18 26.77 13.78
C LYS A 9 -40.09 27.89 13.27
N LEU A 10 -41.35 27.81 13.70
CA LEU A 10 -42.27 28.93 13.79
C LEU A 10 -41.55 30.08 14.50
N THR A 11 -41.36 31.21 13.81
CA THR A 11 -41.10 32.49 14.44
C THR A 11 -42.38 32.96 15.14
N GLU A 12 -42.22 33.67 16.26
CA GLU A 12 -43.26 34.02 17.26
C GLU A 12 -44.44 34.88 16.76
N ASN A 13 -44.56 35.15 15.46
CA ASN A 13 -45.67 35.90 14.90
C ASN A 13 -46.44 34.97 13.96
N GLY A 14 -47.61 34.49 14.41
CA GLY A 14 -48.49 33.56 13.69
C GLY A 14 -49.08 34.13 12.39
N GLU A 15 -48.24 34.48 11.43
CA GLU A 15 -48.62 34.73 10.05
C GLU A 15 -48.51 33.42 9.28
N VAL A 16 -49.67 32.90 8.89
CA VAL A 16 -49.79 31.93 7.81
C VAL A 16 -49.23 32.63 6.57
N TRP A 17 -48.13 32.14 6.00
CA TRP A 17 -47.69 32.57 4.68
C TRP A 17 -48.77 32.20 3.68
N THR A 18 -49.66 33.14 3.36
CA THR A 18 -50.33 33.11 2.07
C THR A 18 -49.22 33.24 1.04
N ALA A 19 -49.01 32.19 0.24
CA ALA A 19 -48.18 32.28 -0.95
C ALA A 19 -48.55 33.59 -1.67
N SER A 20 -47.59 34.51 -1.79
CA SER A 20 -47.77 35.73 -2.56
C SER A 20 -48.41 35.36 -3.90
N GLU A 21 -49.52 35.99 -4.28
CA GLU A 21 -50.13 35.81 -5.61
C GLU A 21 -49.15 36.16 -6.74
N TYR A 22 -48.05 36.85 -6.40
CA TYR A 22 -46.94 37.17 -7.27
C TYR A 22 -45.72 36.29 -6.95
N VAL A 23 -45.46 35.28 -7.78
CA VAL A 23 -44.21 34.50 -7.74
C VAL A 23 -43.15 35.31 -8.51
N PRO A 24 -42.00 35.64 -7.91
CA PRO A 24 -40.95 36.39 -8.61
C PRO A 24 -40.41 35.59 -9.80
N TYR A 25 -39.85 36.28 -10.80
CA TYR A 25 -39.25 35.63 -11.97
C TYR A 25 -38.04 34.76 -11.62
N ARG A 26 -37.36 35.07 -10.52
CA ARG A 26 -36.20 34.35 -10.00
C ARG A 26 -36.24 34.32 -8.48
N ALA A 27 -35.93 33.17 -7.88
CA ALA A 27 -35.75 33.05 -6.43
C ALA A 27 -34.37 33.58 -5.98
N GLU A 28 -34.29 34.07 -4.74
CA GLU A 28 -33.01 34.34 -4.09
C GLU A 28 -32.23 33.04 -3.87
N GLU A 29 -30.90 33.14 -3.81
CA GLU A 29 -30.03 31.99 -3.57
C GLU A 29 -30.25 31.45 -2.15
N ILE A 30 -30.56 30.16 -2.04
CA ILE A 30 -30.89 29.50 -0.76
C ILE A 30 -29.83 28.46 -0.45
N THR A 31 -29.19 28.58 0.71
CA THR A 31 -28.31 27.54 1.24
C THR A 31 -29.00 26.77 2.36
N ILE A 32 -29.23 25.48 2.15
CA ILE A 32 -29.70 24.54 3.17
C ILE A 32 -28.48 24.06 3.97
N PRO A 33 -28.45 24.25 5.30
CA PRO A 33 -27.33 23.78 6.12
C PRO A 33 -27.32 22.25 6.22
N PRO A 34 -26.13 21.64 6.46
CA PRO A 34 -25.96 20.20 6.52
C PRO A 34 -26.85 19.53 7.60
N ASP A 35 -27.15 20.22 8.70
CA ASP A 35 -27.97 19.67 9.79
C ASP A 35 -29.41 19.31 9.37
N VAL A 36 -29.90 19.85 8.25
CA VAL A 36 -31.28 19.69 7.77
C VAL A 36 -31.35 18.72 6.58
N THR A 37 -30.22 18.42 5.94
CA THR A 37 -30.16 17.50 4.80
C THR A 37 -29.97 16.05 5.26
N PRO A 38 -30.60 15.06 4.61
CA PRO A 38 -30.43 13.64 4.94
C PRO A 38 -28.97 13.17 4.93
N GLU A 39 -28.17 13.70 3.99
CA GLU A 39 -26.76 13.31 3.77
C GLU A 39 -25.75 14.15 4.58
N HIS A 40 -26.23 15.11 5.38
CA HIS A 40 -25.39 16.05 6.13
C HIS A 40 -24.42 16.90 5.29
N ILE A 41 -24.87 17.38 4.12
CA ILE A 41 -24.08 18.18 3.18
C ILE A 41 -24.78 19.52 2.92
N PRO A 42 -24.05 20.66 2.96
CA PRO A 42 -24.65 21.94 2.59
C PRO A 42 -25.14 21.91 1.14
N THR A 43 -26.40 22.29 0.90
CA THR A 43 -26.99 22.31 -0.44
C THR A 43 -27.32 23.74 -0.83
N ASN A 44 -26.70 24.22 -1.90
CA ASN A 44 -26.96 25.54 -2.45
C ASN A 44 -27.93 25.46 -3.63
N ILE A 45 -29.00 26.24 -3.59
CA ILE A 45 -30.06 26.25 -4.60
C ILE A 45 -29.99 27.58 -5.33
N VAL A 46 -29.72 27.49 -6.63
CA VAL A 46 -29.66 28.64 -7.54
C VAL A 46 -30.76 28.49 -8.58
N ASP A 47 -31.60 29.51 -8.70
CA ASP A 47 -32.66 29.59 -9.69
C ASP A 47 -32.22 30.44 -10.89
N TYR A 48 -32.61 30.00 -12.10
CA TYR A 48 -32.33 30.68 -13.36
C TYR A 48 -33.60 31.21 -14.00
N SER A 49 -33.55 32.47 -14.47
CA SER A 49 -34.66 33.09 -15.18
C SER A 49 -34.22 33.78 -16.46
N ALA A 50 -34.76 33.35 -17.60
CA ALA A 50 -34.52 33.98 -18.90
C ALA A 50 -35.04 35.44 -18.99
N ALA A 51 -35.88 35.88 -18.05
CA ALA A 51 -36.35 37.25 -17.97
C ALA A 51 -35.31 38.20 -17.34
N GLU A 52 -34.41 37.68 -16.51
CA GLU A 52 -33.44 38.46 -15.72
C GLU A 52 -31.97 38.17 -16.08
N GLN A 53 -31.68 36.99 -16.65
CA GLN A 53 -30.33 36.52 -16.92
C GLN A 53 -30.10 36.21 -18.41
N THR A 54 -28.85 36.34 -18.84
CA THR A 54 -28.42 36.01 -20.21
C THR A 54 -28.06 34.54 -20.35
N GLU A 55 -28.00 34.05 -21.59
CA GLU A 55 -27.56 32.68 -21.91
C GLU A 55 -26.10 32.41 -21.47
N GLU A 56 -25.23 33.42 -21.52
CA GLU A 56 -23.86 33.32 -21.00
C GLU A 56 -23.85 33.05 -19.48
N GLN A 57 -24.75 33.71 -18.73
CA GLN A 57 -24.90 33.47 -17.29
C GLN A 57 -25.49 32.09 -17.00
N LEU A 58 -26.41 31.60 -17.84
CA LEU A 58 -26.91 30.22 -17.74
C LEU A 58 -25.75 29.21 -17.88
N ILE A 59 -24.89 29.40 -18.88
CA ILE A 59 -23.73 28.53 -19.10
C ILE A 59 -22.78 28.56 -17.89
N GLU A 60 -22.53 29.74 -17.31
CA GLU A 60 -21.72 29.85 -16.08
C GLU A 60 -22.34 29.09 -14.90
N GLU A 61 -23.65 29.22 -14.67
CA GLU A 61 -24.34 28.51 -13.58
C GLU A 61 -24.38 27.00 -13.81
N VAL A 62 -24.63 26.55 -15.05
CA VAL A 62 -24.57 25.12 -15.42
C VAL A 62 -23.18 24.53 -15.18
N ASN A 63 -22.11 25.29 -15.44
CA ASN A 63 -20.74 24.82 -15.20
C ASN A 63 -20.40 24.72 -13.71
N LYS A 64 -20.95 25.62 -12.88
CA LYS A 64 -20.81 25.60 -11.42
C LYS A 64 -21.66 24.52 -10.75
N ALA A 65 -22.79 24.16 -11.34
CA ALA A 65 -23.72 23.21 -10.75
C ALA A 65 -23.15 21.78 -10.68
N ASP A 66 -23.41 21.11 -9.57
CA ASP A 66 -23.11 19.67 -9.43
C ASP A 66 -24.25 18.78 -9.93
N VAL A 67 -25.48 19.28 -9.88
CA VAL A 67 -26.71 18.64 -10.36
C VAL A 67 -27.67 19.69 -10.89
N ILE A 68 -28.46 19.35 -11.91
CA ILE A 68 -29.39 20.28 -12.56
C ILE A 68 -30.82 19.76 -12.40
N CYS A 69 -31.70 20.56 -11.82
CA CYS A 69 -33.13 20.24 -11.73
C CYS A 69 -33.88 20.95 -12.85
N VAL A 70 -34.51 20.18 -13.75
CA VAL A 70 -35.38 20.73 -14.80
C VAL A 70 -36.83 20.55 -14.37
N VAL A 71 -37.53 21.67 -14.18
CA VAL A 71 -38.91 21.67 -13.67
C VAL A 71 -39.89 21.93 -14.80
N TYR A 72 -40.88 21.05 -14.95
CA TYR A 72 -42.01 21.24 -15.87
C TYR A 72 -43.35 21.15 -15.12
N SER A 73 -44.44 21.55 -15.78
CA SER A 73 -45.78 21.51 -15.19
C SER A 73 -46.50 20.26 -15.67
N VAL A 74 -46.93 19.39 -14.75
CA VAL A 74 -47.60 18.13 -15.12
C VAL A 74 -48.96 18.33 -15.80
N GLU A 75 -49.61 19.48 -15.59
CA GLU A 75 -50.86 19.86 -16.27
C GLU A 75 -50.62 20.32 -17.73
N ASN A 76 -49.40 20.75 -18.08
CA ASN A 76 -49.10 21.37 -19.36
C ASN A 76 -48.11 20.53 -20.17
N GLU A 77 -48.63 19.75 -21.13
CA GLU A 77 -47.82 18.92 -22.03
C GLU A 77 -46.79 19.73 -22.84
N GLU A 78 -47.12 20.97 -23.25
CA GLU A 78 -46.16 21.82 -23.98
C GLU A 78 -44.90 22.11 -23.16
N SER A 79 -45.02 22.17 -21.82
CA SER A 79 -43.87 22.41 -20.96
C SER A 79 -42.89 21.22 -20.94
N LEU A 80 -43.40 19.99 -21.04
CA LEU A 80 -42.58 18.78 -21.16
C LEU A 80 -41.95 18.69 -22.56
N ASP A 81 -42.68 19.06 -23.61
CA ASP A 81 -42.13 19.14 -24.96
C ASP A 81 -40.99 20.16 -25.07
N GLN A 82 -41.09 21.31 -24.38
CA GLN A 82 -39.99 22.28 -24.30
C GLN A 82 -38.76 21.71 -23.58
N VAL A 83 -38.93 20.86 -22.57
CA VAL A 83 -37.81 20.15 -21.94
C VAL A 83 -37.09 19.29 -22.97
N ARG A 84 -37.84 18.53 -23.76
CA ARG A 84 -37.31 17.63 -24.79
C ARG A 84 -36.60 18.36 -25.94
N VAL A 85 -37.20 19.43 -26.46
CA VAL A 85 -36.75 20.11 -27.69
C VAL A 85 -35.73 21.21 -27.43
N HIS A 86 -35.80 21.87 -26.26
CA HIS A 86 -34.96 23.02 -25.95
C HIS A 86 -34.02 22.79 -24.78
N TRP A 87 -34.52 22.48 -23.57
CA TRP A 87 -33.69 22.49 -22.36
C TRP A 87 -32.65 21.39 -22.33
N LEU A 88 -33.01 20.12 -22.60
CA LEU A 88 -32.04 19.02 -22.58
C LEU A 88 -30.97 19.17 -23.68
N PRO A 89 -31.33 19.49 -24.95
CA PRO A 89 -30.33 19.81 -25.97
C PRO A 89 -29.42 21.00 -25.61
N LEU A 90 -29.97 22.04 -24.96
CA LEU A 90 -29.19 23.19 -24.50
C LEU A 90 -28.19 22.78 -23.42
N LEU A 91 -28.63 22.02 -22.41
CA LEU A 91 -27.74 21.50 -21.36
C LEU A 91 -26.61 20.64 -21.94
N ARG A 92 -26.91 19.77 -22.91
CA ARG A 92 -25.88 19.01 -23.65
C ARG A 92 -24.89 19.91 -24.39
N HIS A 93 -25.36 21.04 -24.93
CA HIS A 93 -24.48 22.00 -25.61
C HIS A 93 -23.61 22.79 -24.62
N CYS A 94 -24.14 23.12 -23.45
CA CYS A 94 -23.41 23.80 -22.39
C CYS A 94 -22.35 22.90 -21.72
N GLN A 95 -22.58 21.59 -21.70
CA GLN A 95 -21.70 20.61 -21.07
C GLN A 95 -20.64 20.09 -22.05
N ASN A 96 -19.39 19.97 -21.58
CA ASN A 96 -18.35 19.25 -22.31
C ASN A 96 -18.57 17.74 -22.15
N SER A 97 -18.22 16.95 -23.16
CA SER A 97 -18.37 15.48 -23.17
C SER A 97 -17.60 14.75 -22.05
N SER A 98 -16.71 15.42 -21.32
CA SER A 98 -15.98 14.88 -20.17
C SER A 98 -16.58 15.22 -18.81
N ASN A 99 -17.64 16.04 -18.72
CA ASN A 99 -18.23 16.49 -17.46
C ASN A 99 -19.75 16.72 -17.58
N THR A 100 -20.48 15.67 -17.91
CA THR A 100 -21.95 15.67 -17.97
C THR A 100 -22.50 15.74 -16.54
N ARG A 101 -23.24 16.80 -16.19
CA ARG A 101 -23.88 16.91 -14.87
C ARG A 101 -25.19 16.14 -14.87
N PRO A 102 -25.51 15.39 -13.79
CA PRO A 102 -26.76 14.67 -13.69
C PRO A 102 -27.95 15.63 -13.73
N VAL A 103 -29.02 15.21 -14.41
CA VAL A 103 -30.27 15.95 -14.53
C VAL A 103 -31.36 15.23 -13.74
N ILE A 104 -32.07 15.99 -12.90
CA ILE A 104 -33.29 15.53 -12.22
C ILE A 104 -34.48 16.20 -12.90
N LEU A 105 -35.36 15.39 -13.50
CA LEU A 105 -36.56 15.88 -14.15
C LEU A 105 -37.71 15.91 -13.14
N VAL A 106 -38.31 17.09 -12.96
CA VAL A 106 -39.28 17.36 -11.90
C VAL A 106 -40.60 17.84 -12.48
N GLY A 107 -41.63 17.00 -12.40
CA GLY A 107 -43.01 17.36 -12.73
C GLY A 107 -43.68 18.04 -11.53
N ASN A 108 -43.77 19.37 -11.55
CA ASN A 108 -44.44 20.14 -10.50
C ASN A 108 -45.94 20.30 -10.78
N LYS A 109 -46.71 20.65 -9.73
CA LYS A 109 -48.19 20.75 -9.71
C LYS A 109 -48.93 19.41 -9.77
N ALA A 110 -48.35 18.37 -9.19
CA ALA A 110 -48.99 17.05 -9.05
C ALA A 110 -50.35 17.09 -8.33
N ASP A 111 -50.65 18.17 -7.59
CA ASP A 111 -51.97 18.38 -6.95
C ASP A 111 -53.11 18.69 -7.93
N LEU A 112 -52.80 19.01 -9.19
CA LEU A 112 -53.80 19.35 -10.22
C LEU A 112 -54.26 18.16 -11.07
N ILE A 113 -53.55 17.03 -11.01
CA ILE A 113 -53.85 15.84 -11.80
C ILE A 113 -54.04 14.61 -10.90
N GLU A 114 -54.93 13.70 -11.29
CA GLU A 114 -55.18 12.44 -10.56
C GLU A 114 -54.41 11.25 -11.15
N TRP A 115 -53.76 11.43 -12.31
CA TRP A 115 -52.97 10.41 -13.01
C TRP A 115 -51.48 10.78 -12.99
N SER A 116 -50.59 9.81 -13.22
CA SER A 116 -49.14 10.04 -13.21
C SER A 116 -48.57 10.06 -14.62
N THR A 117 -47.77 11.08 -14.92
CA THR A 117 -46.99 11.24 -16.16
C THR A 117 -45.79 10.30 -16.24
N LEU A 118 -45.48 9.58 -15.15
CA LEU A 118 -44.35 8.65 -15.08
C LEU A 118 -44.49 7.41 -15.99
N GLN A 119 -45.67 7.14 -16.56
CA GLN A 119 -45.87 5.98 -17.44
C GLN A 119 -45.07 6.07 -18.76
N THR A 120 -44.71 7.28 -19.20
CA THR A 120 -43.91 7.53 -20.41
C THR A 120 -42.42 7.74 -20.11
N SER A 121 -41.97 7.56 -18.86
CA SER A 121 -40.62 7.92 -18.45
C SER A 121 -39.53 7.06 -19.07
N SER A 122 -39.79 5.77 -19.31
CA SER A 122 -38.78 4.81 -19.77
C SER A 122 -38.19 5.19 -21.13
N LEU A 123 -39.03 5.47 -22.13
CA LEU A 123 -38.58 5.84 -23.48
C LEU A 123 -37.84 7.19 -23.49
N PHE A 124 -38.20 8.09 -22.59
CA PHE A 124 -37.59 9.41 -22.50
C PHE A 124 -36.20 9.35 -21.86
N MET A 125 -36.05 8.54 -20.80
CA MET A 125 -34.75 8.33 -20.14
C MET A 125 -33.79 7.56 -21.04
N GLU A 126 -34.27 6.70 -21.95
CA GLU A 126 -33.45 6.09 -23.00
C GLU A 126 -32.93 7.11 -24.03
N GLU A 127 -33.71 8.14 -24.35
CA GLU A 127 -33.29 9.22 -25.27
C GLU A 127 -32.33 10.22 -24.59
N PHE A 128 -32.46 10.39 -23.28
CA PHE A 128 -31.69 11.34 -22.47
C PHE A 128 -31.01 10.65 -21.26
N PRO A 129 -29.86 9.98 -21.48
CA PRO A 129 -29.14 9.26 -20.42
C PRO A 129 -28.57 10.15 -19.32
N GLU A 130 -28.49 11.48 -19.54
CA GLU A 130 -28.14 12.44 -18.49
C GLU A 130 -29.21 12.57 -17.39
N ILE A 131 -30.44 12.09 -17.65
CA ILE A 131 -31.53 12.12 -16.66
C ILE A 131 -31.38 10.94 -15.72
N GLU A 132 -31.08 11.22 -14.46
CA GLU A 132 -30.86 10.18 -13.45
C GLU A 132 -32.14 9.83 -12.67
N ALA A 133 -33.04 10.80 -12.50
CA ALA A 133 -34.34 10.57 -11.86
C ALA A 133 -35.45 11.43 -12.46
N TRP A 134 -36.65 10.87 -12.53
CA TRP A 134 -37.89 11.57 -12.87
C TRP A 134 -38.86 11.47 -11.69
N LEU A 135 -39.22 12.62 -11.12
CA LEU A 135 -40.09 12.72 -9.95
C LEU A 135 -41.27 13.66 -10.21
N GLU A 136 -42.40 13.39 -9.55
CA GLU A 136 -43.56 14.28 -9.51
C GLU A 136 -43.68 14.90 -8.12
N CYS A 137 -43.87 16.21 -8.05
CA CYS A 137 -43.97 16.97 -6.80
C CYS A 137 -45.08 18.02 -6.85
N SER A 138 -45.46 18.53 -5.68
CA SER A 138 -46.33 19.70 -5.59
C SER A 138 -45.76 20.68 -4.58
N ALA A 139 -45.32 21.83 -5.09
CA ALA A 139 -44.89 22.95 -4.25
C ALA A 139 -46.02 23.48 -3.34
N ARG A 140 -47.30 23.33 -3.74
CA ARG A 140 -48.46 23.80 -2.96
C ARG A 140 -48.72 22.93 -1.73
N SER A 141 -48.67 21.61 -1.89
CA SER A 141 -48.91 20.66 -0.80
C SER A 141 -47.63 20.20 -0.09
N LEU A 142 -46.47 20.67 -0.55
CA LEU A 142 -45.13 20.21 -0.14
C LEU A 142 -44.91 18.70 -0.38
N PHE A 143 -45.66 18.12 -1.32
CA PHE A 143 -45.55 16.72 -1.69
C PHE A 143 -44.27 16.46 -2.50
N ASN A 144 -43.50 15.45 -2.10
CA ASN A 144 -42.24 14.99 -2.73
C ASN A 144 -41.12 16.02 -2.90
N ILE A 145 -41.22 17.19 -2.25
CA ILE A 145 -40.16 18.20 -2.29
C ILE A 145 -38.87 17.69 -1.63
N SER A 146 -38.96 17.01 -0.48
CA SER A 146 -37.80 16.42 0.18
C SER A 146 -37.18 15.27 -0.64
N GLU A 147 -37.99 14.48 -1.32
CA GLU A 147 -37.52 13.39 -2.20
C GLU A 147 -36.74 13.96 -3.39
N MET A 148 -37.22 15.04 -4.01
CA MET A 148 -36.50 15.75 -5.07
C MET A 148 -35.08 16.12 -4.64
N PHE A 149 -34.91 16.78 -3.49
CA PHE A 149 -33.59 17.15 -2.99
C PHE A 149 -32.74 15.94 -2.62
N TYR A 150 -33.34 14.90 -2.04
CA TYR A 150 -32.63 13.65 -1.75
C TYR A 150 -32.10 12.99 -3.02
N HIS A 151 -32.90 12.90 -4.09
CA HIS A 151 -32.46 12.35 -5.37
C HIS A 151 -31.37 13.21 -6.03
N ALA A 152 -31.48 14.54 -5.93
CA ALA A 152 -30.45 15.45 -6.44
C ALA A 152 -29.10 15.29 -5.71
N GLN A 153 -29.11 15.17 -4.37
CA GLN A 153 -27.89 14.89 -3.60
C GLN A 153 -27.32 13.50 -3.94
N LYS A 154 -28.18 12.49 -4.02
CA LYS A 154 -27.78 11.13 -4.32
C LYS A 154 -27.15 10.97 -5.71
N ALA A 155 -27.65 11.70 -6.70
CA ALA A 155 -27.09 11.75 -8.05
C ALA A 155 -25.62 12.18 -8.05
N VAL A 156 -25.29 13.19 -7.23
CA VAL A 156 -23.91 13.68 -7.09
C VAL A 156 -23.06 12.73 -6.23
N LEU A 157 -23.61 12.26 -5.12
CA LEU A 157 -22.86 11.47 -4.15
C LEU A 157 -22.68 10.02 -4.55
N HIS A 158 -23.55 9.45 -5.39
CA HIS A 158 -23.57 8.03 -5.69
C HIS A 158 -23.88 7.79 -7.19
N PRO A 159 -23.11 8.41 -8.10
CA PRO A 159 -23.43 8.44 -9.53
C PRO A 159 -23.49 7.02 -10.10
N VAL A 160 -24.54 6.73 -10.87
CA VAL A 160 -24.72 5.39 -11.45
C VAL A 160 -23.82 5.16 -12.68
N GLY A 161 -23.55 6.20 -13.46
CA GLY A 161 -22.82 6.13 -14.73
C GLY A 161 -21.46 5.43 -14.66
N PRO A 162 -20.58 5.74 -13.69
CA PRO A 162 -19.30 5.04 -13.54
C PRO A 162 -19.46 3.55 -13.23
N LEU A 163 -20.55 3.14 -12.57
CA LEU A 163 -20.75 1.77 -12.09
C LEU A 163 -21.43 0.85 -13.10
N TYR A 164 -22.36 1.37 -13.89
CA TYR A 164 -23.29 0.55 -14.68
C TYR A 164 -23.60 1.17 -16.04
N SER A 165 -23.47 0.37 -17.10
CA SER A 165 -23.87 0.72 -18.45
C SER A 165 -25.35 0.42 -18.62
N LEU A 166 -26.17 1.46 -18.84
CA LEU A 166 -27.60 1.31 -19.15
C LEU A 166 -27.81 0.64 -20.52
N GLU A 167 -26.91 0.88 -21.48
CA GLU A 167 -26.97 0.32 -22.84
C GLU A 167 -26.75 -1.19 -22.83
N ASP A 168 -25.66 -1.64 -22.20
CA ASP A 168 -25.30 -3.06 -22.13
C ASP A 168 -26.07 -3.81 -21.03
N GLN A 169 -26.74 -3.06 -20.16
CA GLN A 169 -27.34 -3.56 -18.92
C GLN A 169 -26.34 -4.31 -18.02
N GLU A 170 -25.06 -3.98 -18.05
CA GLU A 170 -23.99 -4.64 -17.29
C GLU A 170 -23.15 -3.65 -16.47
N LEU A 171 -22.35 -4.17 -15.53
CA LEU A 171 -21.38 -3.35 -14.82
C LEU A 171 -20.36 -2.80 -15.82
N THR A 172 -19.87 -1.58 -15.60
CA THR A 172 -18.74 -1.08 -16.39
C THR A 172 -17.49 -1.91 -16.11
N PHE A 173 -16.57 -1.95 -17.07
CA PHE A 173 -15.30 -2.67 -16.92
C PHE A 173 -14.50 -2.21 -15.69
N ALA A 174 -14.42 -0.89 -15.46
CA ALA A 174 -13.73 -0.33 -14.30
C ALA A 174 -14.38 -0.75 -12.97
N CYS A 175 -15.71 -0.78 -12.90
CA CYS A 175 -16.44 -1.22 -11.71
C CYS A 175 -16.24 -2.72 -11.45
N GLU A 176 -16.26 -3.53 -12.51
CA GLU A 176 -15.99 -4.96 -12.41
C GLU A 176 -14.57 -5.23 -11.88
N GLU A 177 -13.54 -4.60 -12.44
CA GLU A 177 -12.15 -4.77 -11.99
C GLU A 177 -11.96 -4.33 -10.53
N ALA A 178 -12.59 -3.22 -10.12
CA ALA A 178 -12.56 -2.75 -8.74
C ALA A 178 -13.20 -3.77 -7.77
N LEU A 179 -14.37 -4.29 -8.12
CA LEU A 179 -15.07 -5.29 -7.31
C LEU A 179 -14.33 -6.64 -7.29
N ILE A 180 -13.68 -7.05 -8.39
CA ILE A 180 -12.84 -8.25 -8.44
C ILE A 180 -11.64 -8.10 -7.51
N ARG A 181 -11.00 -6.93 -7.47
CA ARG A 181 -9.92 -6.66 -6.51
C ARG A 181 -10.43 -6.77 -5.07
N ILE A 182 -11.57 -6.17 -4.77
CA ILE A 182 -12.19 -6.24 -3.43
C ILE A 182 -12.48 -7.69 -3.04
N PHE A 183 -13.05 -8.47 -3.95
CA PHE A 183 -13.31 -9.90 -3.75
C PHE A 183 -12.04 -10.65 -3.36
N LYS A 184 -10.94 -10.48 -4.12
CA LYS A 184 -9.65 -11.14 -3.85
C LYS A 184 -9.00 -10.71 -2.53
N ILE A 185 -9.27 -9.49 -2.05
CA ILE A 185 -8.81 -9.02 -0.74
C ILE A 185 -9.64 -9.65 0.39
N CYS A 186 -10.95 -9.82 0.17
CA CYS A 186 -11.88 -10.38 1.15
C CYS A 186 -11.78 -11.90 1.28
N ASP A 187 -11.40 -12.59 0.21
CA ASP A 187 -11.03 -14.01 0.20
C ASP A 187 -9.71 -14.18 0.96
N VAL A 188 -9.77 -14.55 2.24
CA VAL A 188 -8.60 -14.57 3.14
C VAL A 188 -7.81 -15.86 2.98
N ASP A 189 -8.48 -16.97 2.71
CA ASP A 189 -7.86 -18.29 2.54
C ASP A 189 -7.52 -18.65 1.09
N ASN A 190 -7.87 -17.78 0.13
CA ASN A 190 -7.56 -17.89 -1.30
C ASN A 190 -8.18 -19.13 -1.95
N ASP A 191 -9.38 -19.52 -1.49
CA ASP A 191 -10.13 -20.65 -2.03
C ASP A 191 -11.06 -20.26 -3.22
N GLU A 192 -10.98 -19.00 -3.66
CA GLU A 192 -11.79 -18.35 -4.68
C GLU A 192 -13.27 -18.19 -4.30
N LEU A 193 -13.60 -18.32 -3.02
CA LEU A 193 -14.95 -18.23 -2.47
C LEU A 193 -14.98 -17.23 -1.31
N LEU A 194 -16.18 -16.71 -1.02
CA LEU A 194 -16.44 -15.96 0.20
C LEU A 194 -17.32 -16.81 1.11
N SER A 195 -16.71 -17.30 2.18
CA SER A 195 -17.40 -17.97 3.27
C SER A 195 -18.31 -17.00 4.04
N ASP A 196 -19.24 -17.52 4.85
CA ASP A 196 -20.09 -16.70 5.72
C ASP A 196 -19.29 -15.81 6.67
N ARG A 197 -18.12 -16.30 7.10
CA ARG A 197 -17.21 -15.57 7.98
C ARG A 197 -16.60 -14.38 7.26
N GLU A 198 -16.06 -14.59 6.06
CA GLU A 198 -15.43 -13.53 5.27
C GLU A 198 -16.45 -12.51 4.79
N PHE A 199 -17.61 -12.97 4.34
CA PHE A 199 -18.69 -12.10 3.92
C PHE A 199 -19.21 -11.24 5.06
N ASN A 200 -19.35 -11.79 6.28
CA ASN A 200 -19.73 -10.99 7.44
C ASN A 200 -18.60 -10.05 7.91
N ALA A 201 -17.33 -10.42 7.77
CA ALA A 201 -16.21 -9.52 8.05
C ALA A 201 -16.18 -8.34 7.07
N PHE A 202 -16.40 -8.61 5.78
CA PHE A 202 -16.57 -7.61 4.74
C PHE A 202 -17.71 -6.65 5.06
N GLN A 203 -18.88 -7.17 5.44
CA GLN A 203 -20.02 -6.36 5.85
C GLN A 203 -19.67 -5.46 7.04
N MET A 204 -19.10 -6.03 8.10
CA MET A 204 -18.72 -5.28 9.31
C MET A 204 -17.76 -4.13 8.98
N HIS A 205 -16.81 -4.35 8.06
CA HIS A 205 -15.88 -3.32 7.64
C HIS A 205 -16.57 -2.18 6.86
N CYS A 206 -17.46 -2.53 5.93
CA CYS A 206 -18.08 -1.56 5.04
C CYS A 206 -19.18 -0.75 5.73
N PHE A 207 -20.03 -1.43 6.52
CA PHE A 207 -21.29 -0.88 7.05
C PHE A 207 -21.31 -0.77 8.58
N ASN A 208 -20.25 -1.19 9.28
CA ASN A 208 -20.17 -1.20 10.75
C ASN A 208 -21.30 -2.00 11.45
N GLU A 209 -21.97 -2.90 10.73
CA GLU A 209 -23.09 -3.70 11.26
C GLU A 209 -23.01 -5.14 10.71
N PRO A 210 -23.20 -6.18 11.55
CA PRO A 210 -23.13 -7.56 11.09
C PRO A 210 -24.44 -7.95 10.40
N LEU A 211 -24.36 -8.82 9.39
CA LEU A 211 -25.57 -9.38 8.79
C LEU A 211 -26.13 -10.49 9.67
N HIS A 212 -27.45 -10.45 9.90
CA HIS A 212 -28.13 -11.58 10.49
C HIS A 212 -28.02 -12.81 9.57
N PRO A 213 -27.79 -14.04 10.08
CA PRO A 213 -27.60 -15.23 9.24
C PRO A 213 -28.75 -15.50 8.26
N THR A 214 -29.99 -15.16 8.63
CA THR A 214 -31.15 -15.29 7.74
C THR A 214 -31.07 -14.35 6.54
N THR A 215 -30.49 -13.16 6.69
CA THR A 215 -30.28 -12.21 5.60
C THR A 215 -29.24 -12.74 4.62
N ILE A 216 -28.15 -13.33 5.13
CA ILE A 216 -27.12 -13.97 4.29
C ILE A 216 -27.74 -15.11 3.48
N GLN A 217 -28.52 -15.98 4.12
CA GLN A 217 -29.25 -17.05 3.42
C GLN A 217 -30.22 -16.50 2.36
N SER A 218 -30.91 -15.39 2.66
CA SER A 218 -31.80 -14.75 1.69
C SER A 218 -31.01 -14.23 0.48
N LEU A 219 -29.86 -13.60 0.68
CA LEU A 219 -28.98 -13.15 -0.41
C LEU A 219 -28.48 -14.32 -1.25
N LYS A 220 -28.03 -15.41 -0.60
CA LYS A 220 -27.62 -16.63 -1.30
C LYS A 220 -28.76 -17.22 -2.14
N SER A 221 -29.97 -17.28 -1.60
CA SER A 221 -31.14 -17.77 -2.36
C SER A 221 -31.44 -16.91 -3.59
N ILE A 222 -31.22 -15.59 -3.52
CA ILE A 222 -31.38 -14.70 -4.68
C ILE A 222 -30.33 -15.01 -5.74
N ILE A 223 -29.08 -15.25 -5.34
CA ILE A 223 -27.98 -15.60 -6.24
C ILE A 223 -28.26 -16.95 -6.92
N ASP A 224 -28.61 -17.98 -6.13
CA ASP A 224 -28.86 -19.35 -6.60
C ASP A 224 -30.01 -19.42 -7.62
N ASN A 225 -31.08 -18.66 -7.38
CA ASN A 225 -32.23 -18.59 -8.29
C ASN A 225 -31.94 -17.82 -9.58
N SER A 226 -30.91 -16.98 -9.60
CA SER A 226 -30.63 -16.08 -10.73
C SER A 226 -29.48 -16.56 -11.61
N ILE A 227 -28.42 -17.13 -11.02
CA ILE A 227 -27.22 -17.55 -11.74
C ILE A 227 -26.72 -18.92 -11.24
N SER A 228 -26.49 -19.85 -12.16
CA SER A 228 -26.09 -21.23 -11.85
C SER A 228 -24.70 -21.37 -11.23
N ASN A 229 -23.80 -20.42 -11.51
CA ASN A 229 -22.41 -20.42 -11.02
C ASN A 229 -22.16 -19.38 -9.91
N GLY A 230 -23.21 -18.82 -9.31
CA GLY A 230 -23.09 -17.77 -8.30
C GLY A 230 -22.74 -18.26 -6.90
N LEU A 231 -23.02 -19.54 -6.61
CA LEU A 231 -22.66 -20.20 -5.36
C LEU A 231 -21.88 -21.49 -5.63
N ARG A 232 -20.90 -21.77 -4.78
CA ARG A 232 -20.18 -23.05 -4.75
C ARG A 232 -19.97 -23.45 -3.31
N ASN A 233 -20.32 -24.69 -2.96
CA ASN A 233 -20.24 -25.21 -1.59
C ASN A 233 -20.95 -24.31 -0.55
N ASN A 234 -22.07 -23.68 -0.93
CA ASN A 234 -22.78 -22.68 -0.11
C ASN A 234 -21.95 -21.42 0.22
N CYS A 235 -20.85 -21.15 -0.49
CA CYS A 235 -20.08 -19.92 -0.43
C CYS A 235 -20.33 -19.06 -1.69
N ILE A 236 -20.13 -17.75 -1.59
CA ILE A 236 -20.36 -16.82 -2.70
C ILE A 236 -19.15 -16.85 -3.63
N THR A 237 -19.36 -17.06 -4.92
CA THR A 237 -18.28 -17.02 -5.93
C THR A 237 -18.04 -15.58 -6.40
N LYS A 238 -16.94 -15.34 -7.12
CA LYS A 238 -16.66 -14.05 -7.78
C LYS A 238 -17.84 -13.56 -8.64
N SER A 239 -18.42 -14.44 -9.46
CA SER A 239 -19.60 -14.11 -10.27
C SER A 239 -20.84 -13.84 -9.43
N GLY A 240 -21.03 -14.57 -8.32
CA GLY A 240 -22.05 -14.29 -7.30
C GLY A 240 -21.94 -12.89 -6.71
N PHE A 241 -20.72 -12.49 -6.36
CA PHE A 241 -20.42 -11.18 -5.79
C PHE A 241 -20.70 -10.04 -6.78
N LEU A 242 -20.24 -10.16 -8.03
CA LEU A 242 -20.50 -9.18 -9.08
C LEU A 242 -22.00 -9.06 -9.39
N PHE A 243 -22.70 -10.19 -9.47
CA PHE A 243 -24.15 -10.23 -9.69
C PHE A 243 -24.92 -9.53 -8.56
N LEU A 244 -24.49 -9.69 -7.31
CA LEU A 244 -25.11 -9.04 -6.16
C LEU A 244 -25.02 -7.51 -6.28
N HIS A 245 -23.82 -6.98 -6.59
CA HIS A 245 -23.61 -5.55 -6.78
C HIS A 245 -24.37 -4.99 -7.98
N CYS A 246 -24.40 -5.71 -9.10
CA CYS A 246 -25.23 -5.39 -10.26
C CYS A 246 -26.73 -5.32 -9.88
N THR A 247 -27.21 -6.27 -9.07
CA THR A 247 -28.59 -6.29 -8.58
C THR A 247 -28.91 -5.12 -7.66
N PHE A 248 -27.97 -4.68 -6.81
CA PHE A 248 -28.17 -3.48 -5.98
C PHE A 248 -28.32 -2.22 -6.83
N ILE A 249 -27.49 -2.05 -7.85
CA ILE A 249 -27.56 -0.89 -8.74
C ILE A 249 -28.88 -0.89 -9.52
N ARG A 250 -29.28 -2.02 -10.12
CA ARG A 250 -30.56 -2.17 -10.83
C ARG A 250 -31.79 -1.89 -9.96
N ARG A 251 -31.68 -2.07 -8.64
CA ARG A 251 -32.74 -1.77 -7.66
C ARG A 251 -32.69 -0.32 -7.14
N GLY A 252 -31.87 0.56 -7.75
CA GLY A 252 -31.71 1.95 -7.34
C GLY A 252 -30.92 2.13 -6.04
N ARG A 253 -30.12 1.14 -5.63
CA ARG A 253 -29.31 1.14 -4.39
C ARG A 253 -27.82 1.22 -4.69
N SER A 254 -27.41 2.13 -5.57
CA SER A 254 -26.01 2.36 -5.95
C SER A 254 -25.13 2.75 -4.76
N GLU A 255 -25.69 3.47 -3.77
CA GLU A 255 -25.03 3.84 -2.51
C GLU A 255 -24.36 2.66 -1.80
N THR A 256 -25.00 1.47 -1.81
CA THR A 256 -24.43 0.27 -1.19
C THR A 256 -23.11 -0.12 -1.85
N THR A 257 -23.04 -0.08 -3.19
CA THR A 257 -21.82 -0.37 -3.95
C THR A 257 -20.77 0.72 -3.78
N TRP A 258 -21.18 2.00 -3.80
CA TRP A 258 -20.27 3.12 -3.57
C TRP A 258 -19.64 3.12 -2.17
N THR A 259 -20.43 2.77 -1.14
CA THR A 259 -19.94 2.64 0.23
C THR A 259 -18.81 1.60 0.30
N VAL A 260 -18.99 0.47 -0.37
CA VAL A 260 -17.96 -0.57 -0.49
C VAL A 260 -16.74 -0.03 -1.22
N LEU A 261 -16.90 0.55 -2.42
CA LEU A 261 -15.79 1.06 -3.22
C LEU A 261 -14.95 2.09 -2.43
N ARG A 262 -15.60 3.08 -1.79
CA ARG A 262 -14.94 4.12 -0.99
C ARG A 262 -14.21 3.56 0.23
N LYS A 263 -14.75 2.53 0.88
CA LYS A 263 -14.07 1.84 2.00
C LYS A 263 -12.78 1.16 1.58
N PHE A 264 -12.68 0.73 0.33
CA PHE A 264 -11.48 0.14 -0.26
C PHE A 264 -10.60 1.15 -1.00
N GLY A 265 -10.88 2.46 -0.87
CA GLY A 265 -10.03 3.56 -1.31
C GLY A 265 -10.35 4.13 -2.68
N TYR A 266 -11.40 3.66 -3.35
CA TYR A 266 -11.81 4.14 -4.67
C TYR A 266 -12.53 5.49 -4.60
N ASP A 267 -12.24 6.35 -5.57
CA ASP A 267 -12.94 7.61 -5.80
C ASP A 267 -14.07 7.46 -6.85
N ASP A 268 -14.71 8.57 -7.21
CA ASP A 268 -15.84 8.59 -8.13
C ASP A 268 -15.44 8.26 -9.59
N ALA A 269 -14.15 8.32 -9.92
CA ALA A 269 -13.59 7.86 -11.19
C ALA A 269 -13.21 6.37 -11.18
N LEU A 270 -13.46 5.67 -10.06
CA LEU A 270 -13.06 4.29 -9.82
C LEU A 270 -11.54 4.09 -9.85
N GLU A 271 -10.80 5.13 -9.49
CA GLU A 271 -9.35 5.07 -9.28
C GLU A 271 -9.05 5.06 -7.78
N LEU A 272 -7.93 4.45 -7.38
CA LEU A 272 -7.51 4.45 -5.99
C LEU A 272 -6.93 5.81 -5.63
N SER A 273 -7.55 6.49 -4.67
CA SER A 273 -7.15 7.84 -4.27
C SER A 273 -5.71 7.91 -3.77
N ASP A 274 -5.03 9.00 -4.09
CA ASP A 274 -3.65 9.26 -3.65
C ASP A 274 -3.51 9.24 -2.12
N ASP A 275 -4.52 9.73 -1.39
CA ASP A 275 -4.54 9.69 0.08
C ASP A 275 -4.64 8.25 0.62
N TYR A 276 -5.33 7.35 -0.09
CA TYR A 276 -5.39 5.94 0.25
C TYR A 276 -4.08 5.22 -0.09
N LEU A 277 -3.39 5.56 -1.18
CA LEU A 277 -2.14 4.91 -1.58
C LEU A 277 -0.91 5.44 -0.81
N PHE A 278 -0.86 6.75 -0.57
CA PHE A 278 0.31 7.48 -0.07
C PHE A 278 0.00 8.24 1.22
N PRO A 279 -0.24 7.54 2.36
CA PRO A 279 -0.47 8.20 3.63
C PRO A 279 0.77 8.99 4.05
N LYS A 280 0.53 10.13 4.69
CA LYS A 280 1.60 11.08 5.07
C LYS A 280 2.47 10.48 6.17
N ILE A 281 3.72 10.13 5.85
CA ILE A 281 4.75 9.69 6.81
C ILE A 281 5.88 10.70 6.86
N ARG A 282 6.28 11.11 8.07
CA ARG A 282 7.42 12.01 8.28
C ARG A 282 8.71 11.22 8.45
N ILE A 283 9.65 11.42 7.54
CA ILE A 283 10.97 10.78 7.57
C ILE A 283 12.03 11.85 7.83
N PRO A 284 12.66 11.87 9.02
CA PRO A 284 13.75 12.78 9.32
C PRO A 284 14.94 12.58 8.38
N THR A 285 15.68 13.65 8.10
CA THR A 285 16.89 13.57 7.27
C THR A 285 17.93 12.66 7.92
N GLY A 286 18.38 11.62 7.18
CA GLY A 286 19.36 10.66 7.68
C GLY A 286 18.76 9.48 8.47
N ALA A 287 17.44 9.42 8.64
CA ALA A 287 16.73 8.21 9.05
C ALA A 287 16.64 7.18 7.91
N SER A 288 16.26 5.96 8.24
CA SER A 288 15.87 4.92 7.27
C SER A 288 14.47 4.41 7.57
N THR A 289 13.86 3.76 6.59
CA THR A 289 12.56 3.10 6.69
C THR A 289 12.77 1.60 6.68
N GLU A 290 12.13 0.92 7.61
CA GLU A 290 12.12 -0.54 7.73
C GLU A 290 10.68 -1.03 7.85
N LEU A 291 10.42 -2.30 7.52
CA LEU A 291 9.13 -2.91 7.80
C LEU A 291 8.97 -3.09 9.31
N SER A 292 7.84 -2.65 9.86
CA SER A 292 7.44 -2.92 11.23
C SER A 292 7.12 -4.41 11.41
N LEU A 293 6.99 -4.88 12.66
CA LEU A 293 6.60 -6.27 12.92
C LEU A 293 5.22 -6.59 12.31
N ARG A 294 4.30 -5.62 12.29
CA ARG A 294 2.98 -5.75 11.64
C ARG A 294 3.11 -5.88 10.13
N GLY A 295 3.92 -5.03 9.50
CA GLY A 295 4.19 -5.11 8.06
C GLY A 295 4.86 -6.44 7.67
N GLN A 296 5.79 -6.93 8.49
CA GLN A 296 6.44 -8.22 8.26
C GLN A 296 5.46 -9.39 8.40
N HIS A 297 4.60 -9.37 9.43
CA HIS A 297 3.57 -10.38 9.63
C HIS A 297 2.60 -10.41 8.44
N PHE A 298 2.07 -9.26 8.05
CA PHE A 298 1.17 -9.12 6.91
C PHE A 298 1.76 -9.72 5.62
N LEU A 299 2.99 -9.35 5.26
CA LEU A 299 3.65 -9.86 4.06
C LEU A 299 3.95 -11.37 4.16
N SER A 300 4.24 -11.88 5.36
CA SER A 300 4.43 -13.33 5.57
C SER A 300 3.12 -14.08 5.37
N THR A 301 2.00 -13.56 5.89
CA THR A 301 0.66 -14.14 5.69
C THR A 301 0.27 -14.06 4.21
N LEU A 302 0.55 -12.94 3.54
CA LEU A 302 0.31 -12.76 2.11
C LEU A 302 1.08 -13.80 1.29
N PHE A 303 2.35 -14.06 1.61
CA PHE A 303 3.13 -15.10 0.92
C PHE A 303 2.48 -16.47 1.10
N VAL A 304 2.15 -16.87 2.33
CA VAL A 304 1.52 -18.18 2.62
C VAL A 304 0.17 -18.33 1.92
N LYS A 305 -0.59 -17.23 1.76
CA LYS A 305 -1.87 -17.22 1.04
C LYS A 305 -1.72 -17.62 -0.44
N TYR A 306 -0.61 -17.24 -1.08
CA TYR A 306 -0.39 -17.48 -2.51
C TYR A 306 0.55 -18.65 -2.82
N ASP A 307 1.25 -19.20 -1.83
CA ASP A 307 2.02 -20.45 -1.89
C ASP A 307 1.04 -21.65 -1.85
N LYS A 308 0.44 -21.96 -3.00
CA LYS A 308 -0.65 -22.95 -3.12
C LYS A 308 -0.12 -24.38 -3.01
N ASP A 309 1.09 -24.63 -3.50
CA ASP A 309 1.71 -25.94 -3.41
C ASP A 309 2.44 -26.19 -2.07
N GLY A 310 2.66 -25.13 -1.27
CA GLY A 310 3.23 -25.20 0.07
C GLY A 310 4.72 -25.54 0.05
N ASP A 311 5.41 -25.27 -1.05
CA ASP A 311 6.83 -25.59 -1.22
C ASP A 311 7.77 -24.55 -0.56
N GLY A 312 7.21 -23.44 -0.07
CA GLY A 312 7.95 -22.34 0.57
C GLY A 312 8.60 -21.37 -0.43
N ALA A 313 8.20 -21.44 -1.70
CA ALA A 313 8.55 -20.54 -2.79
C ALA A 313 7.30 -20.14 -3.58
N LEU A 314 7.39 -19.02 -4.31
CA LEU A 314 6.33 -18.62 -5.26
C LEU A 314 6.82 -18.89 -6.67
N ASN A 315 6.14 -19.80 -7.35
CA ASN A 315 6.34 -20.05 -8.76
C ASN A 315 5.80 -18.86 -9.61
N PRO A 316 6.07 -18.80 -10.93
CA PRO A 316 5.65 -17.66 -11.76
C PRO A 316 4.14 -17.45 -11.82
N GLU A 317 3.33 -18.52 -11.75
CA GLU A 317 1.87 -18.45 -11.79
C GLU A 317 1.33 -17.87 -10.49
N GLU A 318 1.81 -18.37 -9.34
CA GLU A 318 1.46 -17.85 -8.01
C GLU A 318 1.89 -16.40 -7.83
N LEU A 319 3.07 -16.04 -8.33
CA LEU A 319 3.56 -14.66 -8.29
C LEU A 319 2.71 -13.73 -9.17
N GLN A 320 2.29 -14.19 -10.34
CA GLN A 320 1.37 -13.46 -11.20
C GLN A 320 0.00 -13.29 -10.53
N GLU A 321 -0.48 -14.31 -9.82
CA GLU A 321 -1.73 -14.27 -9.09
C GLU A 321 -1.67 -13.29 -7.90
N LEU A 322 -0.59 -13.29 -7.12
CA LEU A 322 -0.35 -12.35 -6.03
C LEU A 322 -0.38 -10.90 -6.52
N PHE A 323 0.25 -10.61 -7.66
CA PHE A 323 0.27 -9.27 -8.25
C PHE A 323 -0.93 -8.97 -9.15
N SER A 324 -1.89 -9.89 -9.30
CA SER A 324 -3.08 -9.67 -10.15
C SER A 324 -4.01 -8.56 -9.64
N ILE A 325 -3.88 -8.17 -8.37
CA ILE A 325 -4.60 -7.04 -7.75
C ILE A 325 -3.81 -5.73 -7.81
N CYS A 326 -2.61 -5.74 -8.39
CA CYS A 326 -1.75 -4.57 -8.56
C CYS A 326 -1.71 -4.16 -10.03
N PRO A 327 -1.56 -2.86 -10.36
CA PRO A 327 -1.44 -2.41 -11.75
C PRO A 327 -0.22 -2.99 -12.47
N LYS A 328 0.86 -3.28 -11.73
CA LYS A 328 2.10 -3.86 -12.23
C LYS A 328 2.81 -4.64 -11.13
N GLN A 329 3.73 -5.52 -11.50
CA GLN A 329 4.61 -6.20 -10.53
C GLN A 329 5.54 -5.18 -9.83
N ALA A 330 5.77 -5.38 -8.53
CA ALA A 330 6.61 -4.49 -7.72
C ALA A 330 8.09 -4.50 -8.10
N TRP A 331 8.55 -5.59 -8.73
CA TRP A 331 9.91 -5.77 -9.19
C TRP A 331 9.92 -6.58 -10.48
N ASP A 332 11.01 -6.44 -11.24
CA ASP A 332 11.24 -7.22 -12.46
C ASP A 332 12.04 -8.51 -12.16
N GLY A 333 12.20 -9.34 -13.20
CA GLY A 333 12.98 -10.57 -13.10
C GLY A 333 14.46 -10.36 -12.80
N LEU A 334 15.02 -9.17 -13.05
CA LEU A 334 16.40 -8.85 -12.70
C LEU A 334 16.54 -8.58 -11.20
N ALA A 335 15.66 -7.76 -10.64
CA ALA A 335 15.59 -7.49 -9.21
C ALA A 335 15.33 -8.77 -8.40
N GLN A 336 14.51 -9.70 -8.90
CA GLN A 336 14.30 -11.01 -8.26
C GLN A 336 15.60 -11.83 -8.14
N GLN A 337 16.55 -11.72 -9.07
CA GLN A 337 17.87 -12.37 -8.94
C GLN A 337 18.72 -11.78 -7.82
N GLY A 338 18.36 -10.61 -7.29
CA GLY A 338 19.01 -9.96 -6.15
C GLY A 338 18.65 -10.59 -4.80
N VAL A 339 17.74 -11.56 -4.76
CA VAL A 339 17.31 -12.22 -3.52
C VAL A 339 17.37 -13.73 -3.62
N LYS A 340 17.12 -14.41 -2.49
CA LYS A 340 17.23 -15.87 -2.42
C LYS A 340 16.10 -16.55 -3.19
N ASN A 341 16.47 -17.27 -4.23
CA ASN A 341 15.58 -18.08 -5.05
C ASN A 341 15.88 -19.57 -4.91
N THR A 342 14.93 -20.41 -5.32
CA THR A 342 15.15 -21.85 -5.52
C THR A 342 16.07 -22.08 -6.73
N PRO A 343 16.61 -23.29 -6.92
CA PRO A 343 17.38 -23.63 -8.14
C PRO A 343 16.60 -23.39 -9.44
N GLN A 344 15.27 -23.48 -9.40
CA GLN A 344 14.36 -23.22 -10.52
C GLN A 344 14.14 -21.72 -10.77
N GLY A 345 14.61 -20.84 -9.88
CA GLY A 345 14.46 -19.39 -9.97
C GLY A 345 13.20 -18.84 -9.27
N TRP A 346 12.47 -19.66 -8.53
CA TRP A 346 11.27 -19.24 -7.78
C TRP A 346 11.65 -18.50 -6.51
N ILE A 347 10.90 -17.47 -6.14
CA ILE A 347 11.25 -16.63 -4.99
C ILE A 347 10.86 -17.31 -3.69
N THR A 348 11.84 -17.59 -2.83
CA THR A 348 11.57 -18.24 -1.53
C THR A 348 10.94 -17.24 -0.54
N MET A 349 10.29 -17.71 0.53
CA MET A 349 9.81 -16.83 1.63
C MET A 349 10.89 -15.85 2.12
N GLN A 350 12.11 -16.35 2.33
CA GLN A 350 13.23 -15.50 2.74
C GLN A 350 13.61 -14.47 1.67
N GLY A 351 13.53 -14.85 0.39
CA GLY A 351 13.76 -13.95 -0.74
C GLY A 351 12.70 -12.87 -0.83
N PHE A 352 11.42 -13.24 -0.73
CA PHE A 352 10.27 -12.34 -0.74
C PHE A 352 10.35 -11.29 0.38
N MET A 353 10.63 -11.72 1.61
CA MET A 353 10.81 -10.81 2.74
C MET A 353 12.04 -9.90 2.58
N SER A 354 13.13 -10.42 2.02
CA SER A 354 14.34 -9.61 1.75
C SER A 354 14.09 -8.59 0.64
N GLN A 355 13.28 -8.93 -0.36
CA GLN A 355 12.90 -8.05 -1.46
C GLN A 355 12.03 -6.88 -0.96
N TRP A 356 11.02 -7.16 -0.13
CA TRP A 356 10.21 -6.10 0.47
C TRP A 356 11.01 -5.23 1.44
N ALA A 357 11.95 -5.80 2.20
CA ALA A 357 12.86 -5.03 3.03
C ALA A 357 13.75 -4.09 2.19
N LEU A 358 14.23 -4.56 1.03
CA LEU A 358 15.00 -3.77 0.07
C LEU A 358 14.15 -2.61 -0.50
N ILE A 359 12.95 -2.90 -1.01
CA ILE A 359 12.07 -1.88 -1.58
C ILE A 359 11.72 -0.83 -0.51
N THR A 360 11.44 -1.26 0.71
CA THR A 360 11.13 -0.33 1.83
C THR A 360 12.30 0.56 2.20
N LEU A 361 13.54 0.07 2.08
CA LEU A 361 14.74 0.86 2.31
C LEU A 361 14.99 1.89 1.20
N LEU A 362 14.69 1.53 -0.06
CA LEU A 362 14.95 2.36 -1.24
C LEU A 362 13.83 3.38 -1.52
N SER A 363 12.57 2.94 -1.41
CA SER A 363 11.37 3.71 -1.70
C SER A 363 10.20 3.26 -0.81
N VAL A 364 10.04 3.95 0.32
CA VAL A 364 8.90 3.74 1.23
C VAL A 364 7.55 3.94 0.55
N ASN A 365 7.45 4.89 -0.39
CA ASN A 365 6.20 5.21 -1.09
C ASN A 365 5.74 4.01 -1.91
N THR A 366 6.66 3.32 -2.59
CA THR A 366 6.35 2.09 -3.32
C THR A 366 5.87 1.00 -2.36
N THR A 367 6.49 0.83 -1.19
CA THR A 367 5.98 -0.13 -0.20
C THR A 367 4.57 0.22 0.27
N LEU A 368 4.27 1.49 0.57
CA LEU A 368 2.95 1.93 1.02
C LEU A 368 1.88 1.71 -0.05
N GLU A 369 2.20 2.04 -1.30
CA GLU A 369 1.34 1.85 -2.47
C GLU A 369 0.94 0.38 -2.63
N TYR A 370 1.92 -0.54 -2.59
CA TYR A 370 1.65 -1.97 -2.73
C TYR A 370 0.94 -2.58 -1.53
N LEU A 371 1.25 -2.13 -0.30
CA LEU A 371 0.47 -2.55 0.88
C LEU A 371 -1.00 -2.13 0.77
N ALA A 372 -1.27 -0.95 0.20
CA ALA A 372 -2.63 -0.50 -0.08
C ALA A 372 -3.30 -1.37 -1.16
N TYR A 373 -2.59 -1.71 -2.24
CA TYR A 373 -3.10 -2.64 -3.27
C TYR A 373 -3.44 -4.01 -2.67
N PHE A 374 -2.58 -4.57 -1.83
CA PHE A 374 -2.80 -5.84 -1.13
C PHE A 374 -3.92 -5.80 -0.07
N GLY A 375 -4.47 -4.63 0.23
CA GLY A 375 -5.58 -4.50 1.18
C GLY A 375 -5.15 -4.46 2.65
N TYR A 376 -3.92 -4.01 2.95
CA TYR A 376 -3.45 -3.82 4.34
C TYR A 376 -4.47 -3.06 5.21
N PRO A 377 -5.07 -1.93 4.74
CA PRO A 377 -6.03 -1.19 5.56
C PRO A 377 -7.29 -1.97 5.94
N TYR A 378 -7.75 -2.88 5.08
CA TYR A 378 -8.88 -3.76 5.35
C TYR A 378 -8.53 -4.86 6.35
N LEU A 379 -7.42 -5.56 6.12
CA LEU A 379 -7.03 -6.75 6.88
C LEU A 379 -6.53 -6.43 8.30
N GLU A 380 -5.80 -5.31 8.46
CA GLU A 380 -5.25 -4.89 9.75
C GLU A 380 -6.10 -3.80 10.44
N GLY A 381 -7.08 -3.22 9.74
CA GLY A 381 -7.98 -2.18 10.29
C GLY A 381 -7.30 -0.83 10.59
N GLU A 382 -6.11 -0.60 10.05
CA GLU A 382 -5.29 0.59 10.28
C GLU A 382 -4.61 1.06 8.99
N SER A 383 -4.13 2.30 8.95
CA SER A 383 -3.33 2.78 7.81
C SER A 383 -2.05 1.96 7.66
N GLN A 384 -1.67 1.70 6.41
CA GLN A 384 -0.41 1.08 6.00
C GLN A 384 0.84 1.83 6.50
N SER A 385 0.71 3.06 6.97
CA SER A 385 1.79 3.76 7.69
C SER A 385 2.28 2.99 8.93
N ASN A 386 1.41 2.22 9.60
CA ASN A 386 1.79 1.38 10.75
C ASN A 386 2.57 0.12 10.35
N ALA A 387 2.60 -0.23 9.06
CA ALA A 387 3.48 -1.25 8.53
C ALA A 387 4.94 -0.80 8.43
N ILE A 388 5.22 0.50 8.60
CA ILE A 388 6.55 1.10 8.45
C ILE A 388 7.08 1.55 9.81
N SER A 389 8.33 1.20 10.08
CA SER A 389 9.11 1.69 11.21
C SER A 389 10.16 2.68 10.70
N VAL A 390 10.06 3.94 11.13
CA VAL A 390 11.08 4.96 10.85
C VAL A 390 12.16 4.87 11.89
N THR A 391 13.38 4.55 11.46
CA THR A 391 14.54 4.45 12.34
C THR A 391 15.05 5.84 12.72
N ARG A 392 15.86 5.92 13.76
CA ARG A 392 16.54 7.18 14.11
C ARG A 392 17.67 7.48 13.13
N GLU A 393 18.14 8.72 13.14
CA GLU A 393 19.23 9.17 12.27
C GLU A 393 20.51 8.33 12.46
N ARG A 394 21.12 7.93 11.34
CA ARG A 394 22.36 7.12 11.32
C ARG A 394 23.50 7.75 12.15
N GLN A 395 23.59 9.08 12.16
CA GLN A 395 24.63 9.79 12.92
C GLN A 395 24.49 9.56 14.44
N LEU A 396 23.26 9.44 14.94
CA LEU A 396 23.01 9.17 16.35
C LEU A 396 23.39 7.73 16.72
N ASP A 397 23.23 6.77 15.81
CA ASP A 397 23.73 5.39 16.01
C ASP A 397 25.25 5.37 16.18
N TRP A 398 25.97 6.13 15.36
CA TRP A 398 27.43 6.22 15.43
C TRP A 398 27.91 6.91 16.73
N LEU A 399 27.17 7.94 17.18
CA LEU A 399 27.43 8.63 18.44
C LEU A 399 27.18 7.70 19.65
N LYS A 400 26.05 6.99 19.66
CA LYS A 400 25.65 6.07 20.73
C LYS A 400 26.34 4.70 20.66
N LYS A 401 27.03 4.40 19.55
CA LYS A 401 27.80 3.16 19.32
C LYS A 401 26.95 1.88 19.37
N GLN A 402 25.66 1.99 19.11
CA GLN A 402 24.72 0.87 19.07
C GLN A 402 23.63 1.22 18.05
N SER A 403 23.28 0.28 17.18
CA SER A 403 22.14 0.39 16.28
C SER A 403 21.03 -0.57 16.70
N SER A 404 19.78 -0.11 16.71
CA SER A 404 18.60 -0.97 16.86
C SER A 404 18.01 -1.40 15.51
N ARG A 405 18.62 -0.96 14.41
CA ARG A 405 18.17 -1.24 13.04
C ARG A 405 18.23 -2.72 12.71
N THR A 406 17.36 -3.11 11.77
CA THR A 406 17.28 -4.48 11.27
C THR A 406 17.81 -4.60 9.85
N VAL A 407 17.84 -3.51 9.08
CA VAL A 407 18.30 -3.50 7.69
C VAL A 407 19.57 -2.67 7.57
N TYR A 408 20.64 -3.28 7.06
CA TYR A 408 21.95 -2.66 6.89
C TYR A 408 22.40 -2.64 5.44
N GLU A 409 22.82 -1.47 4.97
CA GLU A 409 23.32 -1.26 3.61
C GLU A 409 24.85 -1.40 3.57
N CYS A 410 25.35 -2.16 2.60
CA CYS A 410 26.76 -2.38 2.35
C CYS A 410 27.13 -1.97 0.91
N ALA A 411 27.95 -0.93 0.77
CA ALA A 411 28.48 -0.53 -0.54
C ALA A 411 29.64 -1.47 -0.94
N VAL A 412 29.53 -2.16 -2.07
CA VAL A 412 30.58 -3.04 -2.60
C VAL A 412 31.30 -2.33 -3.73
N ILE A 413 32.55 -1.90 -3.47
CA ILE A 413 33.31 -1.02 -4.37
C ILE A 413 34.62 -1.69 -4.77
N GLY A 414 34.94 -1.65 -6.06
CA GLY A 414 36.15 -2.25 -6.62
C GLY A 414 36.26 -2.05 -8.13
N ALA A 415 37.45 -2.29 -8.67
CA ALA A 415 37.72 -2.12 -10.09
C ALA A 415 36.89 -3.10 -10.95
N LYS A 416 36.72 -2.80 -12.24
CA LYS A 416 36.09 -3.73 -13.19
C LYS A 416 36.86 -5.06 -13.21
N GLY A 417 36.14 -6.19 -13.21
CA GLY A 417 36.75 -7.52 -13.25
C GLY A 417 37.34 -8.04 -11.93
N CYS A 418 37.23 -7.28 -10.82
CA CYS A 418 37.77 -7.73 -9.54
C CYS A 418 36.95 -8.83 -8.84
N GLY A 419 35.69 -9.04 -9.26
CA GLY A 419 34.81 -10.09 -8.73
C GLY A 419 33.67 -9.60 -7.82
N LYS A 420 33.34 -8.29 -7.83
CA LYS A 420 32.25 -7.69 -7.02
C LYS A 420 30.91 -8.40 -7.18
N THR A 421 30.49 -8.58 -8.43
CA THR A 421 29.19 -9.17 -8.75
C THR A 421 29.13 -10.64 -8.33
N ALA A 422 30.23 -11.38 -8.48
CA ALA A 422 30.33 -12.74 -7.96
C ALA A 422 30.26 -12.78 -6.43
N PHE A 423 30.91 -11.83 -5.74
CA PHE A 423 30.78 -11.67 -4.30
C PHE A 423 29.33 -11.38 -3.88
N CYS A 424 28.62 -10.47 -4.54
CA CYS A 424 27.23 -10.18 -4.19
C CYS A 424 26.30 -11.38 -4.43
N ARG A 425 26.43 -12.06 -5.58
CA ARG A 425 25.64 -13.27 -5.91
C ARG A 425 25.91 -14.43 -4.95
N ALA A 426 27.16 -14.56 -4.49
CA ALA A 426 27.55 -15.64 -3.59
C ALA A 426 26.90 -15.52 -2.20
N MET A 427 26.45 -14.33 -1.78
CA MET A 427 25.62 -14.15 -0.57
C MET A 427 24.32 -14.97 -0.63
N LEU A 428 23.78 -15.16 -1.83
CA LEU A 428 22.53 -15.86 -2.11
C LEU A 428 22.73 -17.37 -2.36
N ASN A 429 23.94 -17.89 -2.13
CA ASN A 429 24.38 -19.26 -2.46
C ASN A 429 24.53 -19.56 -3.96
N HIS A 430 24.57 -18.56 -4.83
CA HIS A 430 24.91 -18.79 -6.23
C HIS A 430 26.44 -18.90 -6.37
N SER A 431 26.95 -20.13 -6.50
CA SER A 431 28.35 -20.39 -6.80
C SER A 431 28.63 -20.16 -8.29
N LEU A 432 29.86 -19.74 -8.64
CA LEU A 432 30.29 -19.66 -10.05
C LEU A 432 30.39 -21.05 -10.70
N SER A 433 30.49 -22.12 -9.91
CA SER A 433 30.45 -23.51 -10.38
C SER A 433 29.03 -24.05 -10.58
N ASP A 434 28.00 -23.25 -10.26
CA ASP A 434 26.61 -23.65 -10.42
C ASP A 434 26.17 -23.51 -11.89
N THR A 435 26.06 -24.63 -12.59
CA THR A 435 25.66 -24.69 -14.00
C THR A 435 24.19 -24.32 -14.23
N ASN A 436 23.39 -24.25 -13.16
CA ASN A 436 21.96 -23.92 -13.26
C ASN A 436 21.69 -22.41 -13.46
N HIS A 437 22.69 -21.57 -13.19
CA HIS A 437 22.58 -20.12 -13.36
C HIS A 437 23.64 -19.62 -14.36
N PRO A 438 23.35 -19.62 -15.67
CA PRO A 438 24.28 -19.11 -16.66
C PRO A 438 24.63 -17.64 -16.36
N PRO A 439 25.87 -17.19 -16.69
CA PRO A 439 26.25 -15.80 -16.52
C PRO A 439 25.32 -14.92 -17.35
N CYS A 440 24.39 -14.25 -16.69
CA CYS A 440 23.40 -13.38 -17.32
C CYS A 440 24.12 -12.14 -17.88
N LEU A 441 23.69 -11.67 -19.05
CA LEU A 441 24.23 -10.46 -19.72
C LEU A 441 24.01 -9.19 -18.89
N SER A 442 23.01 -9.20 -17.99
CA SER A 442 22.69 -8.14 -17.05
C SER A 442 22.57 -8.71 -15.63
N THR A 443 23.05 -7.95 -14.65
CA THR A 443 23.03 -8.34 -13.23
C THR A 443 22.40 -7.23 -12.40
N PRO A 444 21.66 -7.56 -11.32
CA PRO A 444 21.06 -6.55 -10.47
C PRO A 444 22.14 -5.73 -9.75
N SER A 445 21.86 -4.46 -9.49
CA SER A 445 22.74 -3.59 -8.70
C SER A 445 22.58 -3.80 -7.19
N TRP A 446 21.49 -4.45 -6.77
CA TRP A 446 21.13 -4.61 -5.37
C TRP A 446 20.90 -6.08 -5.04
N TYR A 447 21.39 -6.51 -3.87
CA TYR A 447 21.23 -7.86 -3.37
C TYR A 447 20.82 -7.81 -1.91
N ALA A 448 19.82 -8.58 -1.49
CA ALA A 448 19.34 -8.58 -0.11
C ALA A 448 19.21 -10.00 0.44
N CYS A 449 19.67 -10.20 1.67
CA CYS A 449 19.57 -11.48 2.35
C CYS A 449 19.43 -11.31 3.86
N THR A 450 18.60 -12.15 4.48
CA THR A 450 18.48 -12.23 5.94
C THR A 450 19.60 -13.10 6.53
N LEU A 451 20.28 -12.57 7.55
CA LEU A 451 21.39 -13.19 8.27
C LEU A 451 21.14 -13.13 9.79
N GLN A 452 21.63 -14.13 10.52
CA GLN A 452 21.54 -14.21 11.97
C GLN A 452 22.78 -13.56 12.62
N VAL A 453 22.61 -12.38 13.21
CA VAL A 453 23.66 -11.64 13.94
C VAL A 453 23.37 -11.73 15.44
N TYR A 454 24.18 -12.48 16.18
CA TYR A 454 24.00 -12.72 17.63
C TYR A 454 22.59 -13.21 18.03
N GLY A 455 21.99 -14.08 17.20
CA GLY A 455 20.65 -14.62 17.44
C GLY A 455 19.49 -13.70 17.01
N GLN A 456 19.79 -12.57 16.38
CA GLN A 456 18.79 -11.68 15.79
C GLN A 456 18.85 -11.75 14.27
N ASP A 457 17.69 -11.85 13.62
CA ASP A 457 17.59 -11.71 12.18
C ASP A 457 17.83 -10.25 11.77
N LYS A 458 18.75 -10.06 10.84
CA LYS A 458 19.12 -8.79 10.22
C LYS A 458 19.18 -8.95 8.71
N VAL A 459 18.67 -7.98 7.96
CA VAL A 459 18.79 -7.96 6.51
C VAL A 459 20.05 -7.22 6.13
N LEU A 460 20.95 -7.88 5.39
CA LEU A 460 22.10 -7.25 4.77
C LEU A 460 21.77 -6.98 3.30
N VAL A 461 21.89 -5.71 2.91
CA VAL A 461 21.71 -5.23 1.53
C VAL A 461 23.07 -4.91 0.95
N LEU A 462 23.50 -5.63 -0.08
CA LEU A 462 24.73 -5.32 -0.83
C LEU A 462 24.36 -4.50 -2.06
N ARG A 463 25.05 -3.38 -2.26
CA ARG A 463 24.98 -2.59 -3.49
C ARG A 463 26.26 -2.80 -4.30
N ASP A 464 26.14 -3.41 -5.48
CA ASP A 464 27.25 -3.53 -6.43
C ASP A 464 27.43 -2.17 -7.13
N VAL A 465 28.47 -1.43 -6.72
CA VAL A 465 28.77 -0.10 -7.26
C VAL A 465 29.54 -0.27 -8.56
N ASP A 466 28.81 -0.24 -9.68
CA ASP A 466 29.44 -0.26 -10.99
C ASP A 466 29.85 1.14 -11.43
N LEU A 467 31.06 1.24 -11.97
CA LEU A 467 31.62 2.50 -12.46
C LEU A 467 32.04 2.31 -13.91
N GLU A 468 31.51 3.15 -14.79
CA GLU A 468 31.84 3.14 -16.21
C GLU A 468 33.35 3.34 -16.45
N SER A 469 34.02 4.11 -15.58
CA SER A 469 35.48 4.28 -15.62
C SER A 469 36.11 4.37 -14.24
N THR A 470 37.35 3.91 -14.10
CA THR A 470 38.16 4.01 -12.88
C THR A 470 38.47 5.47 -12.48
N SER A 471 38.25 6.42 -13.40
CA SER A 471 38.51 7.86 -13.23
C SER A 471 37.29 8.67 -12.78
N THR A 472 36.07 8.13 -12.89
CA THR A 472 34.87 8.86 -12.45
C THR A 472 34.86 8.98 -10.93
N PRO A 473 34.63 10.19 -10.37
CA PRO A 473 34.50 10.35 -8.93
C PRO A 473 33.20 9.69 -8.45
N LEU A 474 33.29 8.95 -7.34
CA LEU A 474 32.13 8.45 -6.60
C LEU A 474 31.25 9.61 -6.11
N THR A 475 29.94 9.47 -6.27
CA THR A 475 28.95 10.42 -5.74
C THR A 475 28.68 10.18 -4.27
N ALA A 476 27.99 11.12 -3.60
CA ALA A 476 27.55 10.94 -2.22
C ALA A 476 26.56 9.76 -2.06
N ALA A 477 25.77 9.47 -3.11
CA ALA A 477 24.90 8.29 -3.14
C ALA A 477 25.71 7.00 -3.22
N ASP A 478 26.81 7.01 -3.98
CA ASP A 478 27.66 5.82 -4.13
C ASP A 478 28.40 5.45 -2.85
N LEU A 479 28.72 6.45 -2.03
CA LEU A 479 29.40 6.31 -0.74
C LEU A 479 28.43 6.09 0.43
N ARG A 480 27.11 6.11 0.19
CA ARG A 480 26.11 5.90 1.24
C ARG A 480 26.11 4.43 1.65
N GLY A 481 26.27 4.18 2.94
CA GLY A 481 26.24 2.83 3.50
C GLY A 481 26.27 2.84 5.02
N ASP A 482 26.04 1.66 5.61
CA ASP A 482 26.29 1.37 7.02
C ASP A 482 27.66 0.67 7.20
N VAL A 483 28.16 0.04 6.14
CA VAL A 483 29.48 -0.59 6.04
C VAL A 483 29.96 -0.54 4.59
N THR A 484 31.25 -0.38 4.36
CA THR A 484 31.82 -0.41 3.01
C THR A 484 32.71 -1.64 2.82
N CYS A 485 32.48 -2.36 1.73
CA CYS A 485 33.27 -3.51 1.29
C CYS A 485 34.14 -3.11 0.10
N LEU A 486 35.45 -3.00 0.32
CA LEU A 486 36.42 -2.68 -0.73
C LEU A 486 37.03 -3.97 -1.28
N THR A 487 36.66 -4.31 -2.51
CA THR A 487 37.04 -5.57 -3.17
C THR A 487 38.16 -5.36 -4.18
N TYR A 488 39.18 -6.21 -4.15
CA TYR A 488 40.23 -6.26 -5.17
C TYR A 488 40.52 -7.70 -5.58
N ASN A 489 41.05 -7.90 -6.79
CA ASN A 489 41.44 -9.21 -7.26
C ASN A 489 42.84 -9.57 -6.71
N HIS A 490 42.93 -10.67 -5.98
CA HIS A 490 44.18 -11.13 -5.40
C HIS A 490 45.22 -11.59 -6.42
N SER A 491 44.78 -12.03 -7.59
CA SER A 491 45.63 -12.54 -8.67
C SER A 491 46.08 -11.45 -9.65
N ASP A 492 45.51 -10.25 -9.58
CA ASP A 492 45.84 -9.11 -10.45
C ASP A 492 46.71 -8.11 -9.67
N PRO A 493 47.97 -7.88 -10.08
CA PRO A 493 48.87 -6.94 -9.42
C PRO A 493 48.33 -5.50 -9.30
N SER A 494 47.53 -5.05 -10.27
CA SER A 494 47.08 -3.66 -10.38
C SER A 494 45.76 -3.36 -9.65
N SER A 495 45.05 -4.41 -9.22
CA SER A 495 43.69 -4.27 -8.68
C SER A 495 43.65 -3.55 -7.33
N PHE A 496 44.65 -3.75 -6.46
CA PHE A 496 44.67 -3.16 -5.11
C PHE A 496 44.88 -1.64 -5.10
N GLU A 497 45.60 -1.10 -6.09
CA GLU A 497 45.85 0.35 -6.16
C GLU A 497 44.53 1.15 -6.18
N TYR A 498 43.53 0.64 -6.91
CA TYR A 498 42.23 1.27 -7.02
C TYR A 498 41.54 1.42 -5.65
N VAL A 499 41.39 0.33 -4.92
CA VAL A 499 40.73 0.34 -3.60
C VAL A 499 41.51 1.15 -2.56
N ALA A 500 42.85 1.14 -2.64
CA ALA A 500 43.68 1.97 -1.78
C ALA A 500 43.45 3.47 -2.03
N ARG A 501 43.36 3.90 -3.30
CA ARG A 501 43.05 5.29 -3.67
C ARG A 501 41.64 5.70 -3.21
N ILE A 502 40.64 4.84 -3.41
CA ILE A 502 39.26 5.10 -2.95
C ILE A 502 39.21 5.23 -1.43
N PHE A 503 39.86 4.33 -0.68
CA PHE A 503 39.95 4.43 0.77
C PHE A 503 40.57 5.76 1.21
N LEU A 504 41.73 6.11 0.64
CA LEU A 504 42.44 7.34 0.98
C LEU A 504 41.64 8.61 0.70
N LYS A 505 40.84 8.61 -0.38
CA LYS A 505 40.07 9.77 -0.81
C LYS A 505 38.78 9.97 -0.01
N TYR A 506 38.08 8.89 0.35
CA TYR A 506 36.72 9.01 0.89
C TYR A 506 36.53 8.45 2.31
N PHE A 507 37.39 7.53 2.76
CA PHE A 507 37.14 6.75 3.97
C PHE A 507 38.15 6.96 5.11
N VAL A 508 39.26 7.67 4.89
CA VAL A 508 40.28 7.91 5.94
C VAL A 508 39.70 8.63 7.16
N ASP A 509 38.89 9.66 6.91
CA ASP A 509 38.26 10.47 7.95
C ASP A 509 36.79 10.07 8.20
N CYS A 510 36.31 9.04 7.50
CA CYS A 510 34.95 8.56 7.66
C CYS A 510 34.81 7.68 8.91
N LYS A 511 33.66 7.77 9.59
CA LYS A 511 33.34 6.91 10.75
C LYS A 511 32.76 5.56 10.35
N GLU A 512 32.45 5.38 9.07
CA GLU A 512 31.90 4.15 8.53
C GLU A 512 32.93 3.02 8.57
N PRO A 513 32.54 1.81 9.02
CA PRO A 513 33.44 0.67 9.03
C PRO A 513 33.76 0.20 7.60
N VAL A 514 35.04 -0.05 7.33
CA VAL A 514 35.52 -0.52 6.02
C VAL A 514 36.16 -1.90 6.15
N LEU A 515 35.79 -2.83 5.27
CA LEU A 515 36.40 -4.15 5.14
C LEU A 515 37.07 -4.29 3.77
N MET A 516 38.35 -4.71 3.77
CA MET A 516 39.07 -5.06 2.55
C MET A 516 38.87 -6.55 2.23
N VAL A 517 38.50 -6.85 0.98
CA VAL A 517 38.21 -8.22 0.52
C VAL A 517 39.08 -8.54 -0.69
N ALA A 518 39.85 -9.62 -0.57
CA ALA A 518 40.69 -10.18 -1.62
C ALA A 518 39.90 -11.27 -2.35
N CYS A 519 39.30 -10.92 -3.47
CA CYS A 519 38.53 -11.83 -4.31
C CYS A 519 39.43 -12.76 -5.13
N LYS A 520 38.85 -13.85 -5.64
CA LYS A 520 39.51 -14.90 -6.42
C LYS A 520 40.64 -15.59 -5.65
N GLY A 521 40.37 -15.92 -4.39
CA GLY A 521 41.33 -16.61 -3.51
C GLY A 521 41.72 -18.02 -3.97
N ASP A 522 40.99 -18.58 -4.93
CA ASP A 522 41.30 -19.83 -5.65
C ASP A 522 42.48 -19.68 -6.62
N LEU A 523 42.78 -18.45 -7.06
CA LEU A 523 43.88 -18.15 -7.97
C LEU A 523 45.19 -17.84 -7.22
N PRO A 524 46.36 -18.04 -7.85
CA PRO A 524 47.64 -17.77 -7.22
C PRO A 524 47.79 -16.30 -6.83
N LYS A 525 48.32 -16.09 -5.62
CA LYS A 525 48.62 -14.76 -5.07
C LYS A 525 49.60 -13.99 -5.93
N ALA A 526 49.17 -12.84 -6.45
CA ALA A 526 50.08 -11.88 -7.07
C ALA A 526 50.59 -10.85 -6.05
N LYS A 527 51.84 -10.42 -6.21
CA LYS A 527 52.35 -9.23 -5.51
C LYS A 527 51.63 -8.01 -6.08
N GLN A 528 51.09 -7.18 -5.20
CA GLN A 528 50.34 -6.00 -5.62
C GLN A 528 51.30 -4.85 -5.97
N ASP A 529 51.08 -4.22 -7.11
CA ASP A 529 51.85 -3.09 -7.64
C ASP A 529 51.39 -1.78 -6.99
N TYR A 530 51.57 -1.74 -5.66
CA TYR A 530 51.28 -0.57 -4.84
C TYR A 530 52.36 -0.39 -3.77
N LEU A 531 52.47 0.83 -3.24
CA LEU A 531 53.49 1.21 -2.25
C LEU A 531 53.51 0.30 -1.01
N LEU A 532 52.33 -0.19 -0.60
CA LEU A 532 52.14 -1.09 0.54
C LEU A 532 51.37 -2.34 0.09
N GLN A 533 51.77 -3.50 0.61
CA GLN A 533 50.98 -4.71 0.43
C GLN A 533 49.66 -4.63 1.23
N PRO A 534 48.57 -5.30 0.81
CA PRO A 534 47.24 -5.13 1.40
C PRO A 534 47.18 -5.29 2.93
N ALA A 535 47.89 -6.27 3.49
CA ALA A 535 47.94 -6.48 4.95
C ALA A 535 48.64 -5.33 5.69
N ALA A 536 49.75 -4.83 5.15
CA ALA A 536 50.49 -3.70 5.72
C ALA A 536 49.69 -2.39 5.60
N PHE A 537 48.95 -2.22 4.49
CA PHE A 537 48.03 -1.10 4.31
C PHE A 537 46.92 -1.12 5.38
N CYS A 538 46.26 -2.27 5.58
CA CYS A 538 45.22 -2.40 6.61
C CYS A 538 45.76 -2.12 8.01
N GLN A 539 46.95 -2.64 8.34
CA GLN A 539 47.60 -2.39 9.63
C GLN A 539 47.91 -0.90 9.85
N LYS A 540 48.46 -0.23 8.83
CA LYS A 540 48.77 1.21 8.86
C LYS A 540 47.52 2.05 9.13
N HIS A 541 46.39 1.69 8.52
CA HIS A 541 45.13 2.42 8.60
C HIS A 541 44.15 1.87 9.66
N ARG A 542 44.60 0.95 10.53
CA ARG A 542 43.79 0.33 11.60
C ARG A 542 42.51 -0.36 11.09
N LEU A 543 42.57 -0.90 9.88
CA LEU A 543 41.52 -1.71 9.30
C LEU A 543 41.68 -3.19 9.71
N PRO A 544 40.60 -3.98 9.71
CA PRO A 544 40.72 -5.44 9.80
C PRO A 544 41.64 -5.99 8.71
N PRO A 545 42.33 -7.13 8.94
CA PRO A 545 43.14 -7.75 7.90
C PRO A 545 42.30 -8.09 6.66
N PRO A 546 42.87 -8.02 5.45
CA PRO A 546 42.16 -8.37 4.22
C PRO A 546 41.56 -9.77 4.32
N HIS A 547 40.26 -9.89 4.07
CA HIS A 547 39.57 -11.18 4.09
C HIS A 547 39.68 -11.84 2.71
N MET A 548 40.13 -13.08 2.66
CA MET A 548 40.22 -13.84 1.41
C MET A 548 38.83 -14.37 1.05
N PHE A 549 38.44 -14.27 -0.21
CA PHE A 549 37.14 -14.73 -0.69
C PHE A 549 37.25 -15.44 -2.04
N THR A 550 36.52 -16.54 -2.19
CA THR A 550 36.30 -17.22 -3.48
C THR A 550 34.81 -17.53 -3.65
N ALA A 551 34.32 -17.35 -4.88
CA ALA A 551 32.96 -17.71 -5.26
C ALA A 551 32.87 -19.11 -5.88
N MET A 552 33.97 -19.89 -5.85
CA MET A 552 34.03 -21.26 -6.36
C MET A 552 33.64 -22.32 -5.31
N ASP A 553 33.68 -21.97 -4.03
CA ASP A 553 33.40 -22.89 -2.92
C ASP A 553 31.92 -23.33 -2.91
N GLN A 554 31.70 -24.61 -2.59
CA GLN A 554 30.37 -25.18 -2.40
C GLN A 554 30.29 -25.93 -1.04
N PRO A 555 29.52 -25.43 -0.04
CA PRO A 555 28.81 -24.15 -0.02
C PRO A 555 29.78 -22.97 0.12
N VAL A 556 29.39 -21.82 -0.43
CA VAL A 556 30.13 -20.55 -0.26
C VAL A 556 30.25 -20.21 1.23
N GLU A 557 31.45 -19.81 1.66
CA GLU A 557 31.69 -19.34 3.02
C GLU A 557 30.89 -18.06 3.33
N LYS A 558 30.01 -18.12 4.35
CA LYS A 558 29.14 -17.00 4.74
C LYS A 558 29.70 -16.10 5.83
N GLU A 559 30.88 -16.42 6.37
CA GLU A 559 31.48 -15.69 7.49
C GLU A 559 31.70 -14.21 7.15
N ILE A 560 32.08 -13.91 5.91
CA ILE A 560 32.30 -12.53 5.46
C ILE A 560 31.04 -11.66 5.51
N TYR A 561 29.88 -12.19 5.11
CA TYR A 561 28.62 -11.43 5.14
C TYR A 561 28.14 -11.21 6.58
N LEU A 562 28.31 -12.23 7.43
CA LEU A 562 28.06 -12.09 8.87
C LEU A 562 28.97 -11.02 9.49
N LYS A 563 30.24 -10.98 9.08
CA LYS A 563 31.20 -9.97 9.51
C LYS A 563 30.78 -8.57 9.05
N LEU A 564 30.37 -8.38 7.80
CA LEU A 564 29.86 -7.10 7.30
C LEU A 564 28.62 -6.63 8.07
N ALA A 565 27.64 -7.51 8.28
CA ALA A 565 26.45 -7.20 9.06
C ALA A 565 26.78 -6.86 10.52
N THR A 566 27.74 -7.57 11.12
CA THR A 566 28.23 -7.28 12.48
C THR A 566 28.95 -5.94 12.56
N MET A 567 29.76 -5.60 11.54
CA MET A 567 30.44 -4.31 11.45
C MET A 567 29.45 -3.16 11.35
N ALA A 568 28.39 -3.31 10.53
CA ALA A 568 27.31 -2.34 10.39
C ALA A 568 26.51 -2.17 11.70
N ALA A 569 26.18 -3.27 12.38
CA ALA A 569 25.44 -3.24 13.64
C ALA A 569 26.26 -2.65 14.81
N PHE A 570 27.59 -2.83 14.80
CA PHE A 570 28.50 -2.40 15.88
C PHE A 570 29.76 -1.66 15.38
N PRO A 571 29.66 -0.43 14.85
CA PRO A 571 30.74 0.25 14.13
C PRO A 571 32.05 0.51 14.90
N ARG A 572 32.06 0.41 16.24
CA ARG A 572 33.21 0.78 17.09
C ARG A 572 33.74 -0.32 18.03
N PHE A 573 33.26 -1.56 17.92
CA PHE A 573 33.79 -2.68 18.74
C PHE A 573 35.10 -3.27 18.18
N GLN A 574 36.04 -2.42 17.71
CA GLN A 574 37.34 -2.83 17.16
C GLN A 574 38.16 -3.75 18.11
N ALA A 575 38.05 -3.56 19.43
CA ALA A 575 38.77 -4.37 20.41
C ALA A 575 38.23 -5.81 20.50
N ALA A 576 36.91 -6.00 20.39
CA ALA A 576 36.30 -7.33 20.31
C ALA A 576 36.66 -7.99 18.97
N TRP A 577 36.64 -7.23 17.87
CA TRP A 577 37.02 -7.72 16.55
C TRP A 577 38.42 -8.37 16.57
N VAL A 578 39.42 -7.66 17.11
CA VAL A 578 40.81 -8.18 17.22
C VAL A 578 40.94 -9.38 18.16
N LEU A 579 40.18 -9.43 19.27
CA LEU A 579 40.19 -10.57 20.20
C LEU A 579 39.57 -11.83 19.58
N PHE A 580 38.50 -11.69 18.79
CA PHE A 580 37.89 -12.82 18.08
C PHE A 580 38.74 -13.31 16.89
N TYR A 581 39.48 -12.41 16.21
CA TYR A 581 40.31 -12.76 15.05
C TYR A 581 41.60 -13.54 15.36
N LYS A 582 42.00 -13.65 16.63
CA LYS A 582 43.14 -14.50 17.03
C LYS A 582 42.77 -15.97 17.22
N THR A 583 41.50 -16.32 17.31
CA THR A 583 41.04 -17.70 17.51
C THR A 583 40.32 -18.22 16.27
N ARG A 584 41.05 -18.96 15.44
CA ARG A 584 40.58 -19.63 14.20
C ARG A 584 39.58 -20.79 14.44
N HIS A 585 38.95 -20.85 15.61
CA HIS A 585 38.09 -21.96 16.05
C HIS A 585 36.69 -21.46 16.41
N LEU A 586 35.87 -21.17 15.40
CA LEU A 586 34.42 -21.01 15.55
C LEU A 586 33.68 -22.37 15.57
N ARG A 587 34.38 -23.50 15.68
CA ARG A 587 33.77 -24.84 15.83
C ARG A 587 33.34 -25.18 17.27
N ASP A 588 33.86 -24.49 18.28
CA ASP A 588 33.60 -24.84 19.70
C ASP A 588 32.40 -24.10 20.32
N LEU A 589 31.71 -23.25 19.55
CA LEU A 589 30.48 -22.58 20.00
C LEU A 589 29.23 -23.47 19.97
N LYS A 590 29.35 -24.74 19.56
CA LYS A 590 28.30 -25.76 19.78
C LYS A 590 28.10 -26.06 21.27
N LEU A 591 29.09 -25.81 22.13
CA LEU A 591 28.97 -26.04 23.58
C LEU A 591 28.06 -25.02 24.29
N LEU A 592 27.85 -23.83 23.70
CA LEU A 592 26.97 -22.80 24.27
C LEU A 592 25.48 -23.03 23.97
N ARG A 593 25.16 -23.93 23.03
CA ARG A 593 23.78 -24.38 22.77
C ARG A 593 23.22 -25.24 23.91
N GLU A 594 24.07 -25.97 24.65
CA GLU A 594 23.65 -26.71 25.84
C GLU A 594 23.66 -25.86 27.11
N ILE A 595 24.53 -24.84 27.18
CA ILE A 595 24.64 -23.98 28.37
C ILE A 595 23.49 -22.95 28.45
N THR A 596 22.94 -22.50 27.31
CA THR A 596 21.85 -21.50 27.27
C THR A 596 20.49 -22.05 27.70
N ALA A 597 20.24 -23.36 27.54
CA ALA A 597 19.03 -24.02 28.04
C ALA A 597 18.93 -24.04 29.59
N SER A 598 20.05 -23.83 30.30
CA SER A 598 20.11 -23.87 31.77
C SER A 598 19.88 -22.51 32.45
N TRP A 599 19.97 -21.39 31.71
CA TRP A 599 19.96 -20.04 32.30
C TRP A 599 18.59 -19.50 32.70
N TRP A 600 17.50 -20.14 32.27
CA TRP A 600 16.16 -19.75 32.73
C TRP A 600 15.91 -20.17 34.18
N LYS A 601 16.66 -21.16 34.71
CA LYS A 601 16.55 -21.58 36.12
C LYS A 601 17.49 -20.83 37.06
N THR A 602 18.60 -20.25 36.59
CA THR A 602 19.57 -19.53 37.42
C THR A 602 19.29 -18.03 37.54
N SER A 603 18.57 -17.44 36.59
CA SER A 603 18.21 -16.01 36.61
C SER A 603 17.23 -15.66 37.73
N ILE A 604 16.32 -16.58 38.06
CA ILE A 604 15.35 -16.41 39.15
C ILE A 604 16.05 -16.56 40.52
N THR A 605 17.04 -17.44 40.64
CA THR A 605 17.78 -17.66 41.89
C THR A 605 18.72 -16.50 42.22
N LEU A 606 19.33 -15.86 41.22
CA LEU A 606 20.21 -14.69 41.44
C LEU A 606 19.41 -13.45 41.86
N ALA A 607 18.21 -13.25 41.28
CA ALA A 607 17.31 -12.16 41.65
C ALA A 607 16.74 -12.35 43.08
N ILE A 608 16.40 -13.58 43.46
CA ILE A 608 15.94 -13.91 44.82
C ILE A 608 17.08 -13.76 45.84
N ALA A 609 18.32 -14.17 45.50
CA ALA A 609 19.48 -13.98 46.36
C ALA A 609 19.86 -12.50 46.55
N ALA A 610 19.75 -11.68 45.49
CA ALA A 610 19.97 -10.24 45.58
C ALA A 610 18.88 -9.53 46.41
N ALA A 611 17.62 -9.95 46.27
CA ALA A 611 16.50 -9.44 47.06
C ALA A 611 16.60 -9.84 48.55
N LEU A 612 16.98 -11.08 48.84
CA LEU A 612 17.23 -11.56 50.21
C LEU A 612 18.46 -10.88 50.84
N GLY A 613 19.52 -10.64 50.07
CA GLY A 613 20.70 -9.90 50.53
C GLY A 613 20.40 -8.44 50.87
N LEU A 614 19.58 -7.77 50.06
CA LEU A 614 19.11 -6.39 50.33
C LEU A 614 18.14 -6.33 51.52
N PHE A 615 17.31 -7.36 51.71
CA PHE A 615 16.41 -7.46 52.86
C PHE A 615 17.18 -7.71 54.16
N LEU A 616 18.15 -8.64 54.16
CA LEU A 616 19.03 -8.91 55.30
C LEU A 616 19.90 -7.69 55.66
N MET A 617 20.41 -6.95 54.68
CA MET A 617 21.13 -5.69 54.94
C MET A 617 20.24 -4.58 55.55
N ARG A 618 18.93 -4.59 55.27
CA ARG A 618 17.98 -3.66 55.92
C ARG A 618 17.61 -4.09 57.33
N CYS A 619 17.55 -5.39 57.61
CA CYS A 619 17.25 -5.92 58.94
C CYS A 619 18.46 -5.90 59.90
N LEU A 620 19.70 -5.87 59.38
CA LEU A 620 20.93 -5.93 60.19
C LEU A 620 21.59 -4.57 60.46
N LYS A 621 20.96 -3.43 60.15
CA LYS A 621 21.44 -2.14 60.66
C LYS A 621 21.18 -2.06 62.17
N PRO A 622 22.21 -2.03 63.03
CA PRO A 622 22.01 -1.68 64.44
C PRO A 622 21.57 -0.22 64.52
N GLN A 623 20.52 0.05 65.29
CA GLN A 623 20.19 1.40 65.71
C GLN A 623 21.41 1.96 66.45
N SER A 624 21.93 3.09 65.96
CA SER A 624 22.78 3.94 66.77
C SER A 624 21.87 4.76 67.69
N ALA A 625 21.55 4.16 68.82
CA ALA A 625 21.54 4.75 70.16
C ALA A 625 21.60 3.57 71.15
#